data_AF-A0AAJ1Q9P3-F1
#
_entry.id   AF-A0AAJ1Q9P3-F1
#
_cell.length_a   1.000
_cell.length_b   1.000
_cell.length_c   1.000
_cell.angle_alpha   90.00
_cell.angle_beta   90.00
_cell.angle_gamma   90.00
#
_symmetry.space_group_name_H-M   'P 1'
#
loop_
_entity.id
_entity.type
_entity.pdbx_description
1 polymer ?
#
loop_
_entity_poly.entity_id
_entity_poly.type
_entity_poly.pdbx_seq_one_letter_code
_entity_poly.pdbx_strand_id
1 'polypeptide(L)'
;SMGHAQPGKPLADSQAATDNTPELPSTTHLSVADDKGQVVSMTTSVESAFGSKIMVHGFLLNNQLTDFALSPKDEMGRLSVNRV
;
A
#
# COMPACT_ATOMS: atom_id res chain seq x y z
N SER A 1 17.92 -19.69 1.10
CA SER A 1 17.19 -19.04 -0.01
C SER A 1 15.71 -19.21 0.28
N MET A 2 14.94 -18.13 0.42
CA MET A 2 13.48 -18.26 0.52
C MET A 2 12.97 -18.70 -0.86
N GLY A 3 12.34 -19.86 -0.95
CA GLY A 3 11.97 -20.50 -2.22
C GLY A 3 11.02 -19.67 -3.10
N HIS A 4 10.75 -20.16 -4.31
CA HIS A 4 9.78 -19.54 -5.21
C HIS A 4 8.36 -19.62 -4.62
N ALA A 5 7.78 -18.47 -4.27
CA ALA A 5 6.37 -18.38 -3.91
C ALA A 5 5.51 -18.56 -5.17
N GLN A 6 4.51 -19.45 -5.11
CA GLN A 6 3.52 -19.56 -6.18
C GLN A 6 2.52 -18.39 -6.06
N PRO A 7 2.10 -17.78 -7.19
CA PRO A 7 1.06 -16.76 -7.17
C PRO A 7 -0.24 -17.34 -6.59
N GLY A 8 -0.89 -16.58 -5.72
CA GLY A 8 -2.23 -16.92 -5.25
C GLY A 8 -3.25 -16.88 -6.38
N LYS A 9 -4.26 -17.76 -6.36
CA LYS A 9 -5.44 -17.62 -7.23
C LYS A 9 -6.40 -16.63 -6.57
N PRO A 10 -6.73 -15.49 -7.21
CA PRO A 10 -7.78 -14.62 -6.71
C PRO A 10 -9.09 -15.42 -6.67
N LEU A 11 -9.78 -15.41 -5.53
CA LEU A 11 -11.08 -16.06 -5.42
C LEU A 11 -12.08 -15.21 -6.19
N ALA A 12 -12.58 -15.74 -7.31
CA ALA A 12 -13.53 -15.05 -8.19
C ALA A 12 -14.84 -14.64 -7.48
N ASP A 13 -15.15 -15.25 -6.32
CA ASP A 13 -16.34 -15.02 -5.51
C ASP A 13 -16.02 -15.04 -4.01
N SER A 14 -14.93 -14.42 -3.57
CA SER A 14 -14.76 -14.21 -2.12
C SER A 14 -15.88 -13.27 -1.64
N GLN A 15 -16.72 -13.76 -0.71
CA GLN A 15 -17.47 -12.89 0.22
C GLN A 15 -16.46 -12.15 1.09
N ALA A 16 -15.62 -11.32 0.49
CA ALA A 16 -14.55 -10.64 1.20
C ALA A 16 -15.19 -9.64 2.16
N ALA A 17 -14.58 -9.47 3.33
CA ALA A 17 -15.00 -8.39 4.22
C ALA A 17 -14.85 -7.04 3.50
N THR A 18 -15.72 -6.07 3.77
CA THR A 18 -15.57 -4.71 3.24
C THR A 18 -14.43 -4.01 3.96
N ASP A 19 -13.57 -3.31 3.23
CA ASP A 19 -12.62 -2.39 3.86
C ASP A 19 -13.36 -1.15 4.35
N ASN A 20 -13.10 -0.74 5.59
CA ASN A 20 -13.65 0.45 6.22
C ASN A 20 -12.53 1.38 6.72
N THR A 21 -11.33 1.26 6.15
CA THR A 21 -10.18 2.07 6.55
C THR A 21 -10.38 3.54 6.13
N PRO A 22 -10.17 4.51 7.03
CA PRO A 22 -10.22 5.91 6.65
C PRO A 22 -9.00 6.29 5.80
N GLU A 23 -9.25 6.80 4.60
CA GLU A 23 -8.23 7.34 3.70
C GLU A 23 -7.63 8.64 4.25
N LEU A 24 -6.29 8.74 4.28
CA LEU A 24 -5.56 9.91 4.76
C LEU A 24 -4.64 10.45 3.66
N PRO A 25 -4.68 11.76 3.32
CA PRO A 25 -3.85 12.32 2.26
C PRO A 25 -2.38 12.43 2.69
N SER A 26 -1.52 11.56 2.15
CA SER A 26 -0.06 11.58 2.46
C SER A 26 0.84 11.29 1.25
N THR A 27 0.34 11.52 0.04
CA THR A 27 1.01 11.23 -1.23
C THR A 27 1.46 12.51 -1.92
N THR A 28 2.66 12.50 -2.50
CA THR A 28 3.17 13.54 -3.40
C THR A 28 3.18 13.04 -4.84
N HIS A 29 2.72 13.86 -5.76
CA HIS A 29 2.77 13.59 -7.19
C HIS A 29 3.59 14.68 -7.91
N LEU A 30 4.51 14.26 -8.77
CA LEU A 30 5.38 15.11 -9.57
C LEU A 30 5.29 14.71 -11.04
N SER A 31 5.18 15.69 -11.93
CA SER A 31 5.27 15.51 -13.38
C SER A 31 6.26 16.52 -13.98
N VAL A 32 7.14 16.04 -14.87
CA VAL A 32 8.19 16.83 -15.52
C VAL A 32 8.18 16.54 -17.02
N ALA A 33 8.32 17.58 -17.83
CA ALA A 33 8.51 17.49 -19.26
C ALA A 33 9.69 18.38 -19.69
N ASP A 34 10.49 17.93 -20.66
CA ASP A 34 11.60 18.70 -21.22
C ASP A 34 11.30 19.22 -22.64
N ASP A 35 12.22 20.02 -23.19
CA ASP A 35 12.12 20.64 -24.51
C ASP A 35 12.31 19.65 -25.68
N LYS A 36 12.81 18.44 -25.40
CA LYS A 36 12.98 17.35 -26.37
C LYS A 36 11.77 16.42 -26.40
N GLY A 37 10.74 16.69 -25.59
CA GLY A 37 9.52 15.91 -25.51
C GLY A 37 9.63 14.67 -24.60
N GLN A 38 10.65 14.58 -23.75
CA GLN A 38 10.72 13.56 -22.71
C GLN A 38 9.79 13.91 -21.56
N VAL A 39 9.10 12.92 -21.01
CA VAL A 39 8.13 13.10 -19.92
C VAL A 39 8.36 12.06 -18.83
N VAL A 40 8.32 12.50 -17.57
CA VAL A 40 8.36 11.65 -16.38
C VAL A 40 7.18 12.00 -15.48
N SER A 41 6.49 10.97 -14.98
CA SER A 41 5.45 11.09 -13.96
C SER A 41 5.82 10.18 -12.78
N MET A 42 5.80 10.72 -11.57
CA MET A 42 6.20 10.04 -10.35
C MET A 42 5.18 10.30 -9.24
N THR A 43 4.70 9.22 -8.62
CA THR A 43 3.87 9.26 -7.41
C THR A 43 4.67 8.63 -6.27
N THR A 44 4.79 9.31 -5.14
CA THR A 44 5.55 8.84 -3.97
C THR A 44 4.77 9.07 -2.68
N SER A 45 4.90 8.15 -1.71
CA SER A 45 4.18 8.18 -0.43
C SER A 45 4.98 7.46 0.66
N VAL A 46 4.67 7.76 1.91
CA VAL A 46 5.11 7.03 3.11
C VAL A 46 3.92 6.38 3.87
N GLU A 47 2.78 6.21 3.19
CA GLU A 47 1.45 5.81 3.67
C GLU A 47 0.72 6.91 4.44
N SER A 48 1.18 7.24 5.65
CA SER A 48 0.58 8.28 6.49
C SER A 48 1.50 9.48 6.65
N ALA A 49 0.98 10.62 7.10
CA ALA A 49 1.81 11.77 7.41
C ALA A 49 2.88 11.37 8.45
N PHE A 50 4.15 11.57 8.07
CA PHE A 50 5.34 11.14 8.82
C PHE A 50 5.60 9.61 8.89
N GLY A 51 4.90 8.81 8.09
CA GLY A 51 5.07 7.37 7.99
C GLY A 51 4.94 6.67 9.35
N SER A 52 5.88 5.75 9.61
CA SER A 52 5.96 5.02 10.89
C SER A 52 6.39 5.86 12.10
N LYS A 53 6.77 7.14 11.89
CA LYS A 53 7.41 8.02 12.90
C LYS A 53 8.79 7.54 13.37
N ILE A 54 9.37 6.53 12.71
CA ILE A 54 10.73 6.06 12.95
C ILE A 54 11.68 6.79 12.01
N MET A 55 12.69 7.44 12.58
CA MET A 55 13.74 8.16 11.86
C MET A 55 15.02 7.33 11.78
N VAL A 56 15.58 7.20 10.57
CA VAL A 56 16.89 6.58 10.35
C VAL A 56 17.68 7.45 9.38
N HIS A 57 18.87 7.89 9.79
CA HIS A 57 19.78 8.69 8.96
C HIS A 57 19.13 9.94 8.30
N GLY A 58 18.16 10.56 8.97
CA GLY A 58 17.45 11.74 8.45
C GLY A 58 16.24 11.43 7.56
N PHE A 59 15.88 10.15 7.39
CA PHE A 59 14.70 9.71 6.65
C PHE A 59 13.64 9.10 7.57
N LEU A 60 12.37 9.35 7.26
CA LEU A 60 11.26 8.66 7.89
C LEU A 60 11.00 7.34 7.17
N LEU A 61 10.87 6.26 7.93
CA LEU A 61 10.46 4.98 7.37
C LEU A 61 8.95 5.00 7.11
N ASN A 62 8.53 4.46 5.95
CA ASN A 62 7.11 4.29 5.64
C ASN A 62 6.40 3.38 6.65
N ASN A 63 5.08 3.40 6.60
CA ASN A 63 4.26 2.39 7.27
C ASN A 63 3.36 1.61 6.30
N GLN A 64 3.75 1.44 5.03
CA GLN A 64 2.91 0.86 3.97
C GLN A 64 2.39 -0.55 4.23
N LEU A 65 2.98 -1.28 5.20
CA LEU A 65 2.43 -2.59 5.59
C LEU A 65 1.07 -2.47 6.30
N THR A 66 0.63 -1.27 6.71
CA THR A 66 -0.71 -1.04 7.26
C THR A 66 -1.83 -1.15 6.22
N ASP A 67 -1.48 -1.15 4.92
CA ASP A 67 -2.35 -1.49 3.80
C ASP A 67 -2.73 -2.98 3.80
N PHE A 68 -2.04 -3.83 4.57
CA PHE A 68 -2.46 -5.22 4.70
C PHE A 68 -3.54 -5.37 5.78
N ALA A 69 -4.43 -6.34 5.55
CA ALA A 69 -5.30 -6.82 6.61
C ALA A 69 -4.45 -7.39 7.75
N LEU A 70 -4.69 -6.92 8.98
CA LEU A 70 -3.99 -7.45 10.17
C LEU A 70 -4.33 -8.92 10.45
N SER A 71 -5.53 -9.35 10.05
CA SER A 71 -5.98 -10.73 10.11
C SER A 71 -6.36 -11.19 8.70
N PRO A 72 -6.05 -12.43 8.29
CA PRO A 72 -6.48 -12.96 7.00
C PRO A 72 -7.98 -13.22 6.92
N LYS A 73 -8.69 -13.23 8.07
CA LYS A 73 -10.14 -13.41 8.16
C LYS A 73 -10.80 -12.45 9.15
N ASP A 74 -12.06 -12.10 8.89
CA ASP A 74 -12.90 -11.34 9.80
C ASP A 74 -13.58 -12.21 10.88
N GLU A 75 -14.39 -11.59 11.75
CA GLU A 75 -15.12 -12.27 12.82
C GLU A 75 -16.12 -13.33 12.32
N MET A 76 -16.56 -13.22 11.06
CA MET A 76 -17.46 -14.17 10.41
C MET A 76 -16.71 -15.27 9.64
N GLY A 77 -15.37 -15.28 9.69
CA GLY A 77 -14.52 -16.25 9.01
C GLY A 77 -14.33 -16.00 7.51
N ARG A 78 -14.80 -14.86 7.01
CA ARG A 78 -14.63 -14.41 5.62
C ARG A 78 -13.22 -13.91 5.41
N LEU A 79 -12.70 -14.00 4.20
CA LEU A 79 -11.37 -13.49 3.90
C LEU A 79 -11.34 -11.96 3.97
N SER A 80 -10.34 -11.43 4.66
CA SER A 80 -10.15 -9.99 4.78
C SER A 80 -9.54 -9.44 3.50
N VAL A 81 -10.05 -8.29 3.05
CA VAL A 81 -9.40 -7.49 2.01
C VAL A 81 -8.27 -6.68 2.62
N ASN A 82 -7.25 -6.40 1.80
CA ASN A 82 -6.25 -5.40 2.14
C ASN A 82 -6.93 -4.04 2.33
N ARG A 83 -6.34 -3.26 3.23
CA ARG A 83 -6.76 -1.92 3.61
C ARG A 83 -6.26 -0.92 2.55
N VAL A 84 -7.02 0.14 2.33
CA VAL A 84 -6.69 1.26 1.43
C VAL A 84 -6.56 2.55 2.25
#